data_AF-A0A947C6D8-F1
#
_entry.id   AF-A0A947C6D8-F1
#
_cell.length_a   1.000
_cell.length_b   1.000
_cell.length_c   1.000
_cell.angle_alpha   90.00
_cell.angle_beta   90.00
_cell.angle_gamma   90.00
#
_symmetry.space_group_name_H-M   'P 1'
#
loop_
_entity.id
_entity.type
_entity.pdbx_description
1 polymer ?
#
loop_
_entity_poly.entity_id
_entity_poly.type
_entity_poly.pdbx_seq_one_letter_code
_entity_poly.pdbx_strand_id
1 'polypeptide(L)'
;PGSLPGRVVVLDVAFAANAGGASYEKTTLPFISGLGSRLAMWIDHHDHDRHADYVDDPRFILTTKAQHGACPELVTPERVAAAGEVDTICCHVDFDGLCSAAKWIRGGVEPYEGADDDARAIDTRLGEPSERARVLDRALRARPRDEGLRGLMVRYLADGARDAAIYREFQVVAEALEEREREAKRLSGRYEVRGPLAVCDATRRDGPYDKTELLLIGQRLAPISLVHDETTVTVAARFDSGIDLVRALGLNGGMPTRVSVAAKRLGEVIEVLGRLEPAG
;
A
#
# COMPACT_ATOMS: atom_id res chain seq x y z
N PRO A 1 -12.56 3.15 -16.48
CA PRO A 1 -13.49 1.98 -16.36
C PRO A 1 -13.81 1.32 -17.72
N GLY A 2 -14.12 2.09 -18.78
CA GLY A 2 -14.57 1.54 -20.06
C GLY A 2 -13.56 0.64 -20.82
N SER A 3 -12.27 0.72 -20.49
CA SER A 3 -11.21 -0.14 -21.06
C SER A 3 -11.08 -1.50 -20.37
N LEU A 4 -11.67 -1.68 -19.18
CA LEU A 4 -11.70 -2.98 -18.53
C LEU A 4 -12.74 -3.85 -19.27
N PRO A 5 -12.44 -5.10 -19.65
CA PRO A 5 -13.44 -5.99 -20.24
C PRO A 5 -14.33 -6.66 -19.18
N GLY A 6 -15.56 -7.01 -19.55
CA GLY A 6 -16.44 -7.91 -18.79
C GLY A 6 -16.71 -7.56 -17.31
N ARG A 7 -17.00 -8.56 -16.49
CA ARG A 7 -17.27 -8.39 -15.05
C ARG A 7 -15.96 -8.19 -14.29
N VAL A 8 -15.94 -7.24 -13.35
CA VAL A 8 -14.72 -6.73 -12.71
C VAL A 8 -14.78 -6.92 -11.21
N VAL A 9 -13.74 -7.48 -10.62
CA VAL A 9 -13.46 -7.36 -9.19
C VAL A 9 -12.40 -6.29 -8.94
N VAL A 10 -12.57 -5.50 -7.88
CA VAL A 10 -11.63 -4.47 -7.45
C VAL A 10 -11.04 -4.89 -6.10
N LEU A 11 -9.70 -4.97 -6.01
CA LEU A 11 -9.00 -5.49 -4.84
C LEU A 11 -7.92 -4.51 -4.37
N ASP A 12 -7.94 -4.18 -3.09
CA ASP A 12 -6.92 -3.31 -2.46
C ASP A 12 -6.82 -1.91 -3.10
N VAL A 13 -7.92 -1.40 -3.65
CA VAL A 13 -7.96 -0.06 -4.24
C VAL A 13 -8.73 0.87 -3.31
N ALA A 14 -7.97 1.73 -2.62
CA ALA A 14 -8.53 2.76 -1.75
C ALA A 14 -9.45 3.73 -2.51
N PHE A 15 -10.47 4.23 -1.82
CA PHE A 15 -11.19 5.41 -2.27
C PHE A 15 -10.25 6.62 -2.30
N ALA A 16 -10.37 7.44 -3.35
CA ALA A 16 -9.47 8.56 -3.58
C ALA A 16 -9.68 9.66 -2.54
N ALA A 17 -8.67 9.85 -1.69
CA ALA A 17 -8.65 10.94 -0.73
C ALA A 17 -8.58 12.31 -1.43
N ASN A 18 -8.95 13.38 -0.71
CA ASN A 18 -8.81 14.79 -1.07
C ASN A 18 -7.34 15.26 -1.05
N ALA A 19 -6.42 14.46 -1.63
CA ALA A 19 -5.00 14.72 -1.72
C ALA A 19 -4.53 14.64 -3.19
N GLY A 20 -3.50 15.42 -3.54
CA GLY A 20 -2.86 15.31 -4.86
C GLY A 20 -3.73 15.69 -6.06
N GLY A 21 -4.87 16.36 -5.85
CA GLY A 21 -5.80 16.75 -6.92
C GLY A 21 -6.84 15.67 -7.28
N ALA A 22 -6.73 14.47 -6.69
CA ALA A 22 -7.78 13.45 -6.74
C ALA A 22 -8.84 13.71 -5.66
N SER A 23 -10.02 13.12 -5.85
CA SER A 23 -11.05 13.03 -4.81
C SER A 23 -12.02 11.90 -5.14
N TYR A 24 -12.79 11.49 -4.15
CA TYR A 24 -13.85 10.51 -4.32
C TYR A 24 -14.81 10.89 -5.47
N GLU A 25 -15.29 12.14 -5.50
CA GLU A 25 -16.25 12.62 -6.51
C GLU A 25 -15.66 12.67 -7.93
N LYS A 26 -14.36 12.94 -8.04
CA LYS A 26 -13.68 13.10 -9.33
C LYS A 26 -13.06 11.81 -9.87
N THR A 27 -12.80 10.84 -9.00
CA THR A 27 -12.03 9.63 -9.34
C THR A 27 -12.80 8.35 -9.03
N THR A 28 -13.11 8.12 -7.75
CA THR A 28 -13.70 6.86 -7.29
C THR A 28 -15.16 6.70 -7.72
N LEU A 29 -16.01 7.70 -7.46
CA LEU A 29 -17.42 7.66 -7.80
C LEU A 29 -17.65 7.49 -9.31
N PRO A 30 -16.94 8.20 -10.22
CA PRO A 30 -17.02 7.93 -11.65
C PRO A 30 -16.55 6.52 -12.03
N PHE A 31 -15.56 5.96 -11.34
CA PHE A 31 -15.09 4.60 -11.59
C PHE A 31 -16.15 3.57 -11.18
N ILE A 32 -16.71 3.67 -9.97
CA ILE A 32 -17.81 2.83 -9.48
C ILE A 32 -19.02 2.92 -10.41
N SER A 33 -19.46 4.15 -10.72
CA SER A 33 -20.61 4.40 -11.61
C SER A 33 -20.36 3.84 -13.01
N GLY A 34 -19.14 3.97 -13.52
CA GLY A 34 -18.75 3.46 -14.83
C GLY A 34 -18.64 1.93 -14.90
N LEU A 35 -18.36 1.25 -13.78
CA LEU A 35 -18.47 -0.21 -13.69
C LEU A 35 -19.95 -0.64 -13.61
N GLY A 36 -20.77 0.07 -12.84
CA GLY A 36 -22.21 -0.21 -12.72
C GLY A 36 -22.47 -1.66 -12.30
N SER A 37 -23.29 -2.37 -13.07
CA SER A 37 -23.59 -3.80 -12.83
C SER A 37 -22.42 -4.75 -13.12
N ARG A 38 -21.36 -4.26 -13.79
CA ARG A 38 -20.16 -5.06 -14.04
C ARG A 38 -19.28 -5.21 -12.82
N LEU A 39 -19.43 -4.37 -11.79
CA LEU A 39 -18.73 -4.55 -10.52
C LEU A 39 -19.26 -5.82 -9.84
N ALA A 40 -18.40 -6.83 -9.74
CA ALA A 40 -18.69 -8.09 -9.06
C ALA A 40 -18.49 -7.95 -7.54
N MET A 41 -17.35 -7.38 -7.13
CA MET A 41 -17.01 -7.11 -5.74
C MET A 41 -15.91 -6.05 -5.66
N TRP A 42 -15.89 -5.28 -4.57
CA TRP A 42 -14.83 -4.37 -4.18
C TRP A 42 -14.37 -4.75 -2.77
N ILE A 43 -13.12 -5.18 -2.63
CA ILE A 43 -12.54 -5.54 -1.33
C ILE A 43 -11.40 -4.56 -1.05
N ASP A 44 -11.49 -3.83 0.05
CA ASP A 44 -10.48 -2.86 0.45
C ASP A 44 -10.43 -2.72 1.97
N HIS A 45 -9.25 -2.33 2.46
CA HIS A 45 -8.96 -2.17 3.88
C HIS A 45 -8.41 -0.78 4.23
N HIS A 46 -8.43 0.18 3.30
CA HIS A 46 -8.02 1.54 3.57
C HIS A 46 -9.14 2.33 4.25
N ASP A 47 -8.81 3.39 4.96
CA ASP A 47 -9.82 4.19 5.64
C ASP A 47 -10.43 5.19 4.65
N HIS A 48 -11.75 5.39 4.67
CA HIS A 48 -12.40 6.47 3.95
C HIS A 48 -13.80 6.79 4.50
N ASP A 49 -14.14 8.08 4.63
CA ASP A 49 -15.42 8.52 5.21
C ASP A 49 -16.65 7.98 4.46
N ARG A 50 -16.51 7.83 3.14
CA ARG A 50 -17.57 7.36 2.23
C ARG A 50 -17.81 5.85 2.27
N HIS A 51 -17.07 5.06 3.07
CA HIS A 51 -17.37 3.64 3.26
C HIS A 51 -18.80 3.41 3.77
N ALA A 52 -19.31 4.34 4.60
CA ALA A 52 -20.67 4.29 5.13
C ALA A 52 -21.76 4.30 4.04
N ASP A 53 -21.49 4.88 2.87
CA ASP A 53 -22.45 4.94 1.77
C ASP A 53 -22.72 3.55 1.15
N TYR A 54 -21.84 2.59 1.38
CA TYR A 54 -21.82 1.28 0.70
C TYR A 54 -22.12 0.11 1.63
N VAL A 55 -22.45 0.36 2.91
CA VAL A 55 -22.67 -0.68 3.91
C VAL A 55 -23.79 -1.67 3.55
N ASP A 56 -24.80 -1.19 2.81
CA ASP A 56 -25.94 -1.99 2.37
C ASP A 56 -25.76 -2.63 0.98
N ASP A 57 -24.66 -2.32 0.28
CA ASP A 57 -24.37 -2.92 -1.03
C ASP A 57 -23.44 -4.13 -0.85
N PRO A 58 -23.94 -5.37 -1.06
CA PRO A 58 -23.18 -6.60 -0.78
C PRO A 58 -21.95 -6.78 -1.67
N ARG A 59 -21.78 -5.96 -2.71
CA ARG A 59 -20.58 -5.95 -3.54
C ARG A 59 -19.39 -5.30 -2.81
N PHE A 60 -19.62 -4.51 -1.77
CA PHE A 60 -18.58 -3.74 -1.10
C PHE A 60 -18.19 -4.40 0.23
N ILE A 61 -16.96 -4.89 0.28
CA ILE A 61 -16.29 -5.38 1.49
C ILE A 61 -15.25 -4.33 1.87
N LEU A 62 -15.72 -3.27 2.52
CA LEU A 62 -14.92 -2.12 2.91
C LEU A 62 -14.69 -2.17 4.42
N THR A 63 -13.43 -2.31 4.81
CA THR A 63 -13.00 -2.35 6.20
C THR A 63 -11.97 -1.26 6.45
N THR A 64 -11.66 -0.98 7.72
CA THR A 64 -10.55 -0.09 8.06
C THR A 64 -9.28 -0.89 8.26
N LYS A 65 -8.15 -0.19 8.14
CA LYS A 65 -6.83 -0.82 8.26
C LYS A 65 -6.58 -1.34 9.67
N ALA A 66 -7.20 -0.70 10.67
CA ALA A 66 -7.18 -1.15 12.05
C ALA A 66 -7.96 -2.47 12.27
N GLN A 67 -9.00 -2.73 11.47
CA GLN A 67 -9.74 -4.00 11.52
C GLN A 67 -8.98 -5.11 10.81
N HIS A 68 -8.44 -4.79 9.62
CA HIS A 68 -7.75 -5.75 8.76
C HIS A 68 -6.43 -5.16 8.27
N GLY A 69 -5.33 -5.76 8.67
CA GLY A 69 -3.99 -5.21 8.45
C GLY A 69 -3.48 -5.36 7.01
N ALA A 70 -4.18 -6.15 6.19
CA ALA A 70 -3.84 -6.46 4.80
C ALA A 70 -5.11 -6.88 4.06
N CYS A 71 -5.14 -6.70 2.73
CA CYS A 71 -6.30 -7.06 1.90
C CYS A 71 -6.43 -8.58 1.60
N PRO A 72 -5.36 -9.38 1.42
CA PRO A 72 -5.47 -10.80 1.11
C PRO A 72 -6.31 -11.61 2.11
N GLU A 73 -6.22 -11.34 3.41
CA GLU A 73 -7.04 -12.01 4.44
C GLU A 73 -8.55 -11.82 4.21
N LEU A 74 -8.96 -10.77 3.47
CA LEU A 74 -10.35 -10.53 3.09
C LEU A 74 -10.78 -11.28 1.83
N VAL A 75 -9.86 -11.82 1.04
CA VAL A 75 -10.20 -12.60 -0.16
C VAL A 75 -10.43 -14.06 0.24
N THR A 76 -11.66 -14.43 0.58
CA THR A 76 -12.01 -15.79 1.04
C THR A 76 -12.71 -16.62 -0.04
N PRO A 77 -12.70 -17.98 0.05
CA PRO A 77 -13.39 -18.83 -0.92
C PRO A 77 -14.87 -18.52 -1.05
N GLU A 78 -15.54 -18.18 0.06
CA GLU A 78 -16.96 -17.84 0.09
C GLU A 78 -17.23 -16.56 -0.71
N ARG A 79 -16.36 -15.55 -0.58
CA ARG A 79 -16.47 -14.28 -1.29
C ARG A 79 -16.22 -14.45 -2.79
N VAL A 80 -15.22 -15.24 -3.17
CA VAL A 80 -14.96 -15.54 -4.59
C VAL A 80 -16.14 -16.31 -5.20
N ALA A 81 -16.67 -17.31 -4.48
CA ALA A 81 -17.84 -18.07 -4.93
C ALA A 81 -19.10 -17.20 -5.03
N ALA A 82 -19.35 -16.32 -4.05
CA ALA A 82 -20.49 -15.41 -4.04
C ALA A 82 -20.42 -14.37 -5.16
N ALA A 83 -19.21 -13.88 -5.45
CA ALA A 83 -19.01 -12.99 -6.58
C ALA A 83 -19.37 -13.73 -7.88
N GLY A 84 -18.88 -14.95 -8.10
CA GLY A 84 -19.02 -15.71 -9.35
C GLY A 84 -17.93 -15.35 -10.37
N GLU A 85 -18.06 -15.83 -11.61
CA GLU A 85 -17.03 -15.62 -12.64
C GLU A 85 -16.78 -14.14 -12.95
N VAL A 86 -15.51 -13.74 -13.07
CA VAL A 86 -15.09 -12.39 -13.42
C VAL A 86 -14.12 -12.45 -14.60
N ASP A 87 -14.19 -11.44 -15.46
CA ASP A 87 -13.34 -11.32 -16.65
C ASP A 87 -12.09 -10.46 -16.37
N THR A 88 -12.12 -9.64 -15.32
CA THR A 88 -11.02 -8.72 -14.99
C THR A 88 -10.85 -8.53 -13.50
N ILE A 89 -9.59 -8.54 -13.08
CA ILE A 89 -9.16 -8.17 -11.73
C ILE A 89 -8.47 -6.80 -11.83
N CYS A 90 -9.02 -5.80 -11.16
CA CYS A 90 -8.39 -4.51 -10.95
C CYS A 90 -7.81 -4.49 -9.55
N CYS A 91 -6.48 -4.42 -9.41
CA CYS A 91 -5.83 -4.45 -8.11
C CYS A 91 -4.76 -3.37 -7.96
N HIS A 92 -4.41 -3.07 -6.71
CA HIS A 92 -3.20 -2.32 -6.41
C HIS A 92 -1.94 -3.15 -6.70
N VAL A 93 -0.80 -2.47 -6.80
CA VAL A 93 0.40 -2.96 -7.50
C VAL A 93 1.59 -3.23 -6.58
N ASP A 94 1.39 -3.13 -5.27
CA ASP A 94 2.33 -3.62 -4.27
C ASP A 94 2.03 -5.09 -3.91
N PHE A 95 2.77 -5.62 -2.94
CA PHE A 95 2.64 -7.03 -2.58
C PHE A 95 1.22 -7.38 -2.10
N ASP A 96 0.56 -6.49 -1.36
CA ASP A 96 -0.77 -6.70 -0.80
C ASP A 96 -1.85 -6.86 -1.90
N GLY A 97 -1.89 -5.91 -2.83
CA GLY A 97 -2.81 -5.95 -3.97
C GLY A 97 -2.53 -7.10 -4.94
N LEU A 98 -1.26 -7.40 -5.25
CA LEU A 98 -0.89 -8.50 -6.13
C LEU A 98 -1.16 -9.87 -5.49
N CYS A 99 -0.94 -10.02 -4.18
CA CYS A 99 -1.30 -11.22 -3.43
C CYS A 99 -2.82 -11.41 -3.40
N SER A 100 -3.59 -10.34 -3.20
CA SER A 100 -5.06 -10.36 -3.27
C SER A 100 -5.56 -10.84 -4.63
N ALA A 101 -4.97 -10.33 -5.72
CA ALA A 101 -5.29 -10.76 -7.08
C ALA A 101 -4.96 -12.25 -7.32
N ALA A 102 -3.80 -12.71 -6.87
CA ALA A 102 -3.42 -14.11 -6.98
C ALA A 102 -4.33 -15.03 -6.17
N LYS A 103 -4.70 -14.62 -4.95
CA LYS A 103 -5.62 -15.34 -4.08
C LYS A 103 -7.02 -15.43 -4.70
N TRP A 104 -7.48 -14.36 -5.38
CA TRP A 104 -8.72 -14.39 -6.15
C TRP A 104 -8.68 -15.43 -7.27
N ILE A 105 -7.61 -15.45 -8.08
CA ILE A 105 -7.40 -16.46 -9.14
C ILE A 105 -7.42 -17.88 -8.58
N ARG A 106 -6.94 -18.07 -7.35
CA ARG A 106 -6.89 -19.35 -6.64
C ARG A 106 -8.19 -19.70 -5.90
N GLY A 107 -9.28 -18.99 -6.14
CA GLY A 107 -10.57 -19.27 -5.50
C GLY A 107 -10.59 -18.92 -4.01
N GLY A 108 -9.84 -17.89 -3.59
CA GLY A 108 -9.76 -17.44 -2.20
C GLY A 108 -8.76 -18.22 -1.34
N VAL A 109 -7.97 -19.11 -1.94
CA VAL A 109 -6.94 -19.90 -1.24
C VAL A 109 -5.59 -19.21 -1.38
N GLU A 110 -4.84 -19.12 -0.27
CA GLU A 110 -3.51 -18.52 -0.25
C GLU A 110 -2.61 -19.04 -1.39
N PRO A 111 -1.76 -18.16 -1.98
CA PRO A 111 -0.68 -18.57 -2.88
C PRO A 111 0.23 -19.63 -2.25
N TYR A 112 0.55 -19.49 -0.97
CA TYR A 112 1.35 -20.43 -0.21
C TYR A 112 0.99 -20.30 1.26
N GLU A 113 1.33 -21.30 2.08
CA GLU A 113 1.06 -21.28 3.52
C GLU A 113 1.70 -20.05 4.19
N GLY A 114 0.87 -19.20 4.80
CA GLY A 114 1.30 -17.97 5.49
C GLY A 114 1.43 -16.74 4.58
N ALA A 115 0.87 -16.77 3.37
CA ALA A 115 0.90 -15.62 2.46
C ALA A 115 0.08 -14.43 2.97
N ASP A 116 -1.03 -14.66 3.67
CA ASP A 116 -1.83 -13.62 4.33
C ASP A 116 -1.04 -12.94 5.45
N ASP A 117 -0.36 -13.74 6.30
CA ASP A 117 0.50 -13.24 7.38
C ASP A 117 1.68 -12.44 6.83
N ASP A 118 2.27 -12.89 5.72
CA ASP A 118 3.33 -12.17 5.02
C ASP A 118 2.84 -10.83 4.46
N ALA A 119 1.66 -10.81 3.84
CA ALA A 119 1.05 -9.58 3.33
C ALA A 119 0.78 -8.60 4.47
N ARG A 120 0.22 -9.09 5.58
CA ARG A 120 0.03 -8.31 6.81
C ARG A 120 1.34 -7.76 7.35
N ALA A 121 2.39 -8.57 7.43
CA ALA A 121 3.68 -8.13 7.95
C ALA A 121 4.31 -7.03 7.07
N ILE A 122 4.20 -7.18 5.74
CA ILE A 122 4.69 -6.19 4.79
C ILE A 122 3.85 -4.91 4.87
N ASP A 123 2.54 -5.00 4.81
CA ASP A 123 1.71 -3.81 4.68
C ASP A 123 1.63 -3.01 5.99
N THR A 124 1.51 -3.69 7.13
CA THR A 124 1.55 -3.05 8.46
C THR A 124 2.95 -2.68 8.94
N ARG A 125 3.99 -3.28 8.36
CA ARG A 125 5.38 -3.20 8.86
C ARG A 125 5.54 -3.71 10.30
N LEU A 126 4.63 -4.59 10.76
CA LEU A 126 4.72 -5.28 12.04
C LEU A 126 5.10 -6.74 11.85
N GLY A 127 5.98 -7.26 12.71
CA GLY A 127 6.49 -8.63 12.59
C GLY A 127 7.54 -8.78 11.49
N GLU A 128 7.87 -10.02 11.17
CA GLU A 128 8.88 -10.36 10.18
C GLU A 128 8.24 -11.19 9.05
N PRO A 129 8.25 -10.70 7.79
CA PRO A 129 7.82 -11.51 6.67
C PRO A 129 8.80 -12.65 6.41
N SER A 130 8.28 -13.74 5.86
CA SER A 130 9.06 -14.86 5.35
C SER A 130 10.12 -14.40 4.35
N GLU A 131 11.13 -15.24 4.13
CA GLU A 131 12.16 -14.95 3.13
C GLU A 131 11.55 -14.73 1.73
N ARG A 132 10.55 -15.55 1.37
CA ARG A 132 9.85 -15.42 0.10
C ARG A 132 9.20 -14.05 -0.04
N ALA A 133 8.37 -13.66 0.92
CA ALA A 133 7.67 -12.38 0.87
C ALA A 133 8.64 -11.20 0.87
N ARG A 134 9.72 -11.27 1.65
CA ARG A 134 10.78 -10.25 1.65
C ARG A 134 11.42 -10.09 0.27
N VAL A 135 11.73 -11.19 -0.41
CA VAL A 135 12.29 -11.13 -1.78
C VAL A 135 11.28 -10.49 -2.74
N LEU A 136 10.01 -10.85 -2.66
CA LEU A 136 8.96 -10.32 -3.54
C LEU A 136 8.71 -8.81 -3.31
N ASP A 137 8.56 -8.36 -2.06
CA ASP A 137 8.44 -6.92 -1.71
C ASP A 137 9.66 -6.14 -2.21
N ARG A 138 10.88 -6.66 -1.99
CA ARG A 138 12.11 -6.02 -2.45
C ARG A 138 12.17 -5.92 -3.98
N ALA A 139 11.76 -6.97 -4.70
CA ALA A 139 11.75 -6.95 -6.16
C ALA A 139 10.80 -5.86 -6.70
N LEU A 140 9.60 -5.73 -6.13
CA LEU A 140 8.65 -4.67 -6.49
C LEU A 140 9.21 -3.26 -6.21
N ARG A 141 9.87 -3.07 -5.06
CA ARG A 141 10.51 -1.81 -4.67
C ARG A 141 11.71 -1.45 -5.56
N ALA A 142 12.45 -2.46 -6.05
CA ALA A 142 13.58 -2.25 -6.94
C ALA A 142 13.13 -1.74 -8.31
N ARG A 143 11.99 -2.24 -8.81
CA ARG A 143 11.44 -1.94 -10.14
C ARG A 143 9.98 -1.47 -10.06
N PRO A 144 9.69 -0.32 -9.41
CA PRO A 144 8.33 0.10 -9.07
C PRO A 144 7.48 0.54 -10.28
N ARG A 145 8.01 0.51 -11.50
CA ARG A 145 7.29 0.85 -12.75
C ARG A 145 7.30 -0.31 -13.75
N ASP A 146 7.78 -1.48 -13.35
CA ASP A 146 7.88 -2.63 -14.23
C ASP A 146 6.58 -3.43 -14.19
N GLU A 147 5.73 -3.17 -15.19
CA GLU A 147 4.45 -3.87 -15.34
C GLU A 147 4.63 -5.35 -15.65
N GLY A 148 5.71 -5.73 -16.35
CA GLY A 148 6.06 -7.11 -16.64
C GLY A 148 6.38 -7.90 -15.38
N LEU A 149 7.18 -7.30 -14.48
CA LEU A 149 7.51 -7.90 -13.18
C LEU A 149 6.26 -8.12 -12.32
N ARG A 150 5.32 -7.17 -12.30
CA ARG A 150 4.05 -7.29 -11.57
C ARG A 150 3.19 -8.43 -12.12
N GLY A 151 3.06 -8.52 -13.45
CA GLY A 151 2.34 -9.61 -14.11
C GLY A 151 2.98 -10.98 -13.83
N LEU A 152 4.31 -11.05 -13.86
CA LEU A 152 5.06 -12.27 -13.50
C LEU A 152 4.82 -12.66 -12.03
N MET A 153 4.74 -11.69 -11.12
CA MET A 153 4.48 -11.93 -9.71
C MET A 153 3.09 -12.49 -9.45
N VAL A 154 2.06 -11.91 -10.09
CA VAL A 154 0.69 -12.47 -10.02
C VAL A 154 0.67 -13.89 -10.54
N ARG A 155 1.33 -14.17 -11.68
CA ARG A 155 1.41 -15.54 -12.23
C ARG A 155 2.10 -16.51 -11.27
N TYR A 156 3.24 -16.11 -10.71
CA TYR A 156 3.99 -16.92 -9.74
C TYR A 156 3.15 -17.25 -8.50
N LEU A 157 2.49 -16.25 -7.92
CA LEU A 157 1.63 -16.42 -6.76
C LEU A 157 0.38 -17.25 -7.10
N ALA A 158 -0.25 -17.01 -8.26
CA ALA A 158 -1.43 -17.75 -8.71
C ALA A 158 -1.13 -19.25 -8.92
N ASP A 159 0.07 -19.61 -9.37
CA ASP A 159 0.53 -21.00 -9.51
C ASP A 159 1.04 -21.61 -8.17
N GLY A 160 0.79 -20.92 -7.07
CA GLY A 160 1.07 -21.41 -5.73
C GLY A 160 2.52 -21.19 -5.26
N ALA A 161 3.21 -20.21 -5.86
CA ALA A 161 4.58 -19.82 -5.53
C ALA A 161 5.61 -20.97 -5.61
N ARG A 162 5.43 -21.91 -6.56
CA ARG A 162 6.23 -23.14 -6.67
C ARG A 162 7.37 -23.06 -7.68
N ASP A 163 7.27 -22.16 -8.66
CA ASP A 163 8.26 -22.07 -9.75
C ASP A 163 9.58 -21.47 -9.24
N ALA A 164 10.58 -22.34 -9.07
CA ALA A 164 11.89 -21.94 -8.59
C ALA A 164 12.68 -21.09 -9.61
N ALA A 165 12.40 -21.20 -10.92
CA ALA A 165 13.05 -20.38 -11.92
C ALA A 165 12.53 -18.94 -11.85
N ILE A 166 11.21 -18.76 -11.78
CA ILE A 166 10.60 -17.44 -11.60
C ILE A 166 11.03 -16.84 -10.25
N TYR A 167 11.08 -17.62 -9.18
CA TYR A 167 11.55 -17.12 -7.88
C TYR A 167 12.99 -16.61 -7.92
N ARG A 168 13.90 -17.29 -8.64
CA ARG A 168 15.28 -16.81 -8.85
C ARG A 168 15.34 -15.48 -9.58
N GLU A 169 14.44 -15.22 -10.52
CA GLU A 169 14.37 -13.91 -11.19
C GLU A 169 14.02 -12.80 -10.18
N PHE A 170 13.09 -13.05 -9.25
CA PHE A 170 12.80 -12.08 -8.18
C PHE A 170 13.99 -11.87 -7.25
N GLN A 171 14.77 -12.90 -6.93
CA GLN A 171 15.99 -12.76 -6.13
C GLN A 171 16.98 -11.79 -6.80
N VAL A 172 17.26 -11.99 -8.09
CA VAL A 172 18.16 -11.11 -8.87
C VAL A 172 17.63 -9.67 -8.91
N VAL A 173 16.31 -9.48 -9.08
CA VAL A 173 15.72 -8.14 -9.08
C VAL A 173 15.78 -7.50 -7.69
N ALA A 174 15.57 -8.28 -6.62
CA ALA A 174 15.62 -7.81 -5.24
C ALA A 174 17.02 -7.36 -4.80
N GLU A 175 18.09 -7.96 -5.34
CA GLU A 175 19.48 -7.53 -5.12
C GLU A 175 19.71 -6.09 -5.62
N ALA A 176 19.06 -5.70 -6.73
CA ALA A 176 19.17 -4.33 -7.25
C ALA A 176 18.60 -3.26 -6.30
N LEU A 177 17.83 -3.65 -5.27
CA LEU A 177 17.36 -2.72 -4.25
C LEU A 177 18.48 -2.25 -3.31
N GLU A 178 19.54 -3.04 -3.14
CA GLU A 178 20.60 -2.76 -2.16
C GLU A 178 21.25 -1.38 -2.36
N GLU A 179 21.46 -0.95 -3.61
CA GLU A 179 22.00 0.38 -3.91
C GLU A 179 21.09 1.49 -3.38
N ARG A 180 19.78 1.32 -3.51
CA ARG A 180 18.78 2.29 -3.04
C ARG A 180 18.66 2.30 -1.52
N GLU A 181 18.84 1.15 -0.88
CA GLU A 181 18.89 1.04 0.58
C GLU A 181 20.16 1.64 1.15
N ARG A 182 21.31 1.46 0.48
CA ARG A 182 22.56 2.15 0.83
C ARG A 182 22.38 3.67 0.75
N GLU A 183 21.74 4.16 -0.31
CA GLU A 183 21.44 5.59 -0.44
C GLU A 183 20.45 6.08 0.62
N ALA A 184 19.41 5.31 0.94
CA ALA A 184 18.50 5.62 2.04
C ALA A 184 19.24 5.72 3.38
N LYS A 185 20.14 4.77 3.67
CA LYS A 185 21.00 4.80 4.87
C LYS A 185 21.96 5.99 4.89
N ARG A 186 22.46 6.44 3.74
CA ARG A 186 23.28 7.66 3.65
C ARG A 186 22.44 8.91 3.94
N LEU A 187 21.25 9.01 3.34
CA LEU A 187 20.31 10.12 3.55
C LEU A 187 19.82 10.19 4.99
N SER A 188 19.71 9.05 5.69
CA SER A 188 19.26 9.04 7.08
C SER A 188 20.20 9.78 8.04
N GLY A 189 21.47 10.01 7.66
CA GLY A 189 22.39 10.87 8.42
C GLY A 189 21.96 12.34 8.46
N ARG A 190 20.93 12.73 7.70
CA ARG A 190 20.40 14.09 7.61
C ARG A 190 19.09 14.28 8.36
N TYR A 191 18.65 13.29 9.12
CA TYR A 191 17.46 13.44 9.95
C TYR A 191 17.69 14.52 11.01
N GLU A 192 16.75 15.46 11.09
CA GLU A 192 16.63 16.39 12.20
C GLU A 192 15.40 16.01 13.04
N VAL A 193 15.60 15.77 14.33
CA VAL A 193 14.51 15.46 15.25
C VAL A 193 13.93 16.76 15.81
N ARG A 194 12.62 16.95 15.66
CA ARG A 194 11.86 18.12 16.11
C ARG A 194 10.59 17.66 16.83
N GLY A 195 10.66 17.56 18.16
CA GLY A 195 9.56 17.01 18.95
C GLY A 195 9.23 15.56 18.52
N PRO A 196 7.99 15.27 18.09
CA PRO A 196 7.60 13.93 17.64
C PRO A 196 8.05 13.58 16.21
N LEU A 197 8.71 14.51 15.50
CA LEU A 197 9.08 14.34 14.09
C LEU A 197 10.56 14.06 13.90
N ALA A 198 10.88 13.08 13.06
CA ALA A 198 12.18 12.93 12.41
C ALA A 198 12.03 13.40 10.95
N VAL A 199 12.64 14.54 10.61
CA VAL A 199 12.51 15.21 9.30
C VAL A 199 13.77 14.98 8.46
N CYS A 200 13.64 14.44 7.26
CA CYS A 200 14.73 14.25 6.30
C CYS A 200 14.46 14.98 4.99
N ASP A 201 15.41 15.82 4.59
CA ASP A 201 15.46 16.45 3.27
C ASP A 201 16.18 15.53 2.26
N ALA A 202 15.40 14.94 1.37
CA ALA A 202 15.87 14.08 0.28
C ALA A 202 15.99 14.81 -1.07
N THR A 203 15.90 16.15 -1.11
CA THR A 203 16.06 16.95 -2.34
C THR A 203 17.50 16.97 -2.87
N ARG A 204 18.49 16.72 -2.00
CA ARG A 204 19.91 16.64 -2.37
C ARG A 204 20.42 15.21 -2.24
N ARG A 205 20.21 14.38 -3.25
CA ARG A 205 20.58 12.95 -3.23
C ARG A 205 21.58 12.61 -4.34
N ASP A 206 22.33 11.54 -4.13
CA ASP A 206 23.41 11.11 -5.04
C ASP A 206 22.88 10.06 -6.04
N GLY A 207 21.68 9.53 -5.80
CA GLY A 207 20.99 8.60 -6.68
C GLY A 207 19.55 8.31 -6.22
N PRO A 208 18.86 7.36 -6.88
CA PRO A 208 17.59 6.84 -6.40
C PRO A 208 17.75 6.20 -5.02
N TYR A 209 16.77 6.39 -4.14
CA TYR A 209 16.77 5.84 -2.79
C TYR A 209 15.49 5.06 -2.52
N ASP A 210 15.55 4.18 -1.54
CA ASP A 210 14.37 3.49 -1.04
C ASP A 210 13.67 4.36 0.00
N LYS A 211 12.56 4.98 -0.40
CA LYS A 211 11.75 5.84 0.46
C LYS A 211 11.14 5.07 1.64
N THR A 212 10.75 3.81 1.44
CA THR A 212 10.19 2.98 2.52
C THR A 212 11.26 2.73 3.57
N GLU A 213 12.48 2.34 3.17
CA GLU A 213 13.58 2.14 4.12
C GLU A 213 13.94 3.45 4.84
N LEU A 214 14.02 4.57 4.12
CA LEU A 214 14.34 5.86 4.73
C LEU A 214 13.30 6.24 5.80
N LEU A 215 12.00 6.06 5.53
CA LEU A 215 10.93 6.31 6.48
C LEU A 215 11.06 5.41 7.72
N LEU A 216 11.30 4.11 7.54
CA LEU A 216 11.49 3.15 8.63
C LEU A 216 12.70 3.51 9.51
N ILE A 217 13.79 4.01 8.93
CA ILE A 217 14.92 4.53 9.70
C ILE A 217 14.46 5.72 10.58
N GLY A 218 13.70 6.66 10.03
CA GLY A 218 13.20 7.82 10.77
C GLY A 218 12.23 7.45 11.90
N GLN A 219 11.42 6.40 11.74
CA GLN A 219 10.52 5.89 12.79
C GLN A 219 11.27 5.31 14.00
N ARG A 220 12.56 4.98 13.86
CA ARG A 220 13.43 4.62 14.98
C ARG A 220 13.97 5.82 15.73
N LEU A 221 13.91 7.02 15.13
CA LEU A 221 14.42 8.27 15.71
C LEU A 221 13.32 9.07 16.40
N ALA A 222 12.08 8.99 15.91
CA ALA A 222 10.92 9.67 16.46
C ALA A 222 9.62 8.92 16.11
N PRO A 223 8.51 9.16 16.83
CA PRO A 223 7.20 8.54 16.55
C PRO A 223 6.70 8.73 15.11
N ILE A 224 7.02 9.87 14.49
CA ILE A 224 6.62 10.21 13.13
C ILE A 224 7.87 10.48 12.29
N SER A 225 7.98 9.79 11.16
CA SER A 225 9.03 9.99 10.16
C SER A 225 8.49 10.81 8.99
N LEU A 226 9.22 11.84 8.59
CA LEU A 226 8.88 12.71 7.46
C LEU A 226 10.07 12.77 6.51
N VAL A 227 9.83 12.38 5.25
CA VAL A 227 10.78 12.52 4.15
C VAL A 227 10.17 13.43 3.11
N HIS A 228 10.88 14.47 2.69
CA HIS A 228 10.43 15.31 1.58
C HIS A 228 11.44 15.35 0.43
N ASP A 229 10.92 15.39 -0.78
CA ASP A 229 11.68 15.55 -2.02
C ASP A 229 11.15 16.75 -2.82
N GLU A 230 11.56 16.88 -4.09
CA GLU A 230 11.20 18.02 -4.93
C GLU A 230 9.69 18.11 -5.21
N THR A 231 8.97 16.99 -5.02
CA THR A 231 7.57 16.83 -5.46
C THR A 231 6.62 16.51 -4.32
N THR A 232 7.09 15.79 -3.30
CA THR A 232 6.23 15.20 -2.27
C THR A 232 6.80 15.39 -0.86
N VAL A 233 5.89 15.46 0.10
CA VAL A 233 6.16 15.21 1.52
C VAL A 233 5.48 13.89 1.86
N THR A 234 6.26 12.90 2.28
CA THR A 234 5.76 11.61 2.72
C THR A 234 6.00 11.47 4.21
N VAL A 235 4.95 11.12 4.93
CA VAL A 235 4.96 10.95 6.38
C VAL A 235 4.55 9.52 6.70
N ALA A 236 5.22 8.90 7.67
CA ALA A 236 4.83 7.60 8.18
C ALA A 236 4.97 7.52 9.71
N ALA A 237 4.00 6.89 10.36
CA ALA A 237 4.06 6.48 11.77
C ALA A 237 4.04 4.95 11.86
N ARG A 238 4.45 4.39 12.99
CA ARG A 238 4.29 2.95 13.22
C ARG A 238 2.81 2.58 13.21
N PHE A 239 2.48 1.40 12.69
CA PHE A 239 1.10 0.95 12.58
C PHE A 239 0.36 0.88 13.92
N ASP A 240 1.06 0.43 14.95
CA ASP A 240 0.55 0.26 16.32
C ASP A 240 0.63 1.54 17.17
N SER A 241 0.98 2.69 16.60
CA SER A 241 1.22 3.94 17.35
C SER A 241 -0.05 4.66 17.81
N GLY A 242 -1.21 4.31 17.27
CA GLY A 242 -2.45 5.08 17.47
C GLY A 242 -2.47 6.45 16.76
N ILE A 243 -1.44 6.78 15.97
CA ILE A 243 -1.37 8.03 15.20
C ILE A 243 -2.15 7.87 13.90
N ASP A 244 -3.14 8.74 13.72
CA ASP A 244 -3.93 8.86 12.50
C ASP A 244 -3.51 10.11 11.71
N LEU A 245 -2.64 9.92 10.71
CA LEU A 245 -2.14 10.97 9.83
C LEU A 245 -3.20 11.49 8.86
N VAL A 246 -4.18 10.65 8.49
CA VAL A 246 -5.30 11.05 7.62
C VAL A 246 -6.11 12.10 8.36
N ARG A 247 -6.54 11.81 9.58
CA ARG A 247 -7.25 12.76 10.43
C ARG A 247 -6.40 13.97 10.79
N ALA A 248 -5.15 13.77 11.18
CA ALA A 248 -4.26 14.88 11.57
C ALA A 248 -4.10 15.91 10.45
N LEU A 249 -4.01 15.46 9.19
CA LEU A 249 -3.80 16.32 8.02
C LEU A 249 -5.11 16.75 7.31
N GLY A 250 -6.27 16.46 7.91
CA GLY A 250 -7.59 16.82 7.38
C GLY A 250 -7.94 16.11 6.07
N LEU A 251 -7.43 14.89 5.89
CA LEU A 251 -7.75 14.04 4.75
C LEU A 251 -9.00 13.20 5.05
N ASN A 252 -9.73 12.82 3.99
CA ASN A 252 -10.97 12.03 4.09
C ASN A 252 -10.78 10.54 3.78
N GLY A 253 -9.53 10.10 3.56
CA GLY A 253 -9.19 8.68 3.42
C GLY A 253 -7.73 8.40 3.08
N GLY A 254 -7.41 7.12 2.93
CA GLY A 254 -6.07 6.58 2.67
C GLY A 254 -5.56 5.72 3.83
N MET A 255 -4.25 5.47 3.84
CA MET A 255 -3.58 4.72 4.91
C MET A 255 -3.33 5.64 6.13
N PRO A 256 -3.93 5.38 7.32
CA PRO A 256 -3.79 6.27 8.48
C PRO A 256 -2.35 6.47 8.95
N THR A 257 -1.49 5.48 8.73
CA THR A 257 -0.10 5.48 9.21
C THR A 257 0.90 5.88 8.14
N ARG A 258 0.47 6.18 6.90
CA ARG A 258 1.35 6.64 5.82
C ARG A 258 0.61 7.52 4.82
N VAL A 259 1.01 8.78 4.72
CA VAL A 259 0.38 9.78 3.84
C VAL A 259 1.43 10.45 2.96
N SER A 260 1.07 10.75 1.71
CA SER A 260 1.87 11.59 0.82
C SER A 260 1.06 12.81 0.36
N VAL A 261 1.64 13.99 0.50
CA VAL A 261 1.07 15.26 0.03
C VAL A 261 2.06 16.03 -0.84
N ALA A 262 1.60 17.07 -1.53
CA ALA A 262 2.46 17.89 -2.38
C ALA A 262 3.55 18.63 -1.57
N ALA A 263 4.77 18.75 -2.13
CA ALA A 263 5.93 19.41 -1.49
C ALA A 263 5.62 20.79 -0.88
N LYS A 264 4.76 21.58 -1.52
CA LYS A 264 4.35 22.91 -1.03
C LYS A 264 3.66 22.91 0.34
N ARG A 265 3.12 21.75 0.79
CA ARG A 265 2.49 21.60 2.12
C ARG A 265 3.52 21.30 3.23
N LEU A 266 4.83 21.28 2.96
CA LEU A 266 5.84 20.93 3.96
C LEU A 266 5.73 21.74 5.26
N GLY A 267 5.59 23.06 5.17
CA GLY A 267 5.46 23.93 6.35
C GLY A 267 4.22 23.58 7.19
N GLU A 268 3.08 23.41 6.53
CA GLU A 268 1.81 23.01 7.15
C GLU A 268 1.94 21.63 7.84
N VAL A 269 2.52 20.65 7.16
CA VAL A 269 2.70 19.29 7.70
C VAL A 269 3.59 19.31 8.94
N ILE A 270 4.72 20.03 8.91
CA ILE A 270 5.61 20.15 10.08
C ILE A 270 4.90 20.85 11.24
N GLU A 271 4.14 21.92 10.98
CA GLU A 271 3.40 22.64 12.02
C GLU A 271 2.34 21.77 12.69
N VAL A 272 1.52 21.07 11.89
CA VAL A 272 0.43 20.22 12.38
C VAL A 272 0.99 19.04 13.17
N LEU A 273 1.92 18.29 12.58
CA LEU A 273 2.41 17.06 13.18
C LEU A 273 3.41 17.31 14.31
N GLY A 274 4.10 18.44 14.31
CA GLY A 274 5.00 18.83 15.40
C GLY A 274 4.28 19.13 16.71
N ARG A 275 2.95 19.30 16.67
CA ARG A 275 2.08 19.50 17.84
C ARG A 275 1.38 18.23 18.32
N LEU A 276 1.55 17.10 17.62
CA LEU A 276 0.95 15.84 18.06
C LEU A 276 1.66 15.34 19.31
N GLU A 277 0.91 15.18 20.39
CA GLU A 277 1.39 14.44 21.54
C GLU A 277 1.30 12.94 21.24
N PRO A 278 2.37 12.15 21.45
CA PRO A 278 2.29 10.70 21.35
C PRO A 278 1.20 10.20 22.32
N ALA A 279 0.32 9.32 21.86
CA ALA A 279 -0.49 8.53 22.78
C ALA A 279 0.48 7.70 23.63
N GLY A 280 0.47 7.95 24.95
CA GLY A 280 1.36 7.29 25.92
C GLY A 280 1.13 5.80 26.04
#